data_AF-A0A941ARA2-F1
#
_entry.id   AF-A0A941ARA2-F1
#
_cell.length_a   1.000
_cell.length_b   1.000
_cell.length_c   1.000
_cell.angle_alpha   90.00
_cell.angle_beta   90.00
_cell.angle_gamma   90.00
#
_symmetry.space_group_name_H-M   'P 1'
#
loop_
_entity.id
_entity.type
_entity.pdbx_description
1 polymer ?
#
loop_
_entity_poly.entity_id
_entity_poly.type
_entity_poly.pdbx_seq_one_letter_code
_entity_poly.pdbx_strand_id
1 'polypeptide(L)'
;MRTALLLLLVEEPRNGYQLIEEIGRRSGGVWRPSPGSVYPALQQMEDEGLVTGEEGGGSRTYRLTEEGRRRAGERAEPWADVARCIPQDRDELRLLWGQLNEAFLHLFQVADDDQVVQAKRLLKKTRQAMFMILSEDG
;
A
#
# COMPACT_ATOMS: atom_id res chain seq x y z
N MET A 1 2.76 -5.35 -8.42
CA MET A 1 2.65 -6.15 -7.18
C MET A 1 3.95 -6.87 -6.83
N ARG A 2 4.30 -7.96 -7.56
CA ARG A 2 5.46 -8.83 -7.27
C ARG A 2 6.76 -8.07 -6.98
N THR A 3 7.10 -7.08 -7.81
CA THR A 3 8.31 -6.27 -7.62
C THR A 3 8.37 -5.61 -6.24
N ALA A 4 7.25 -5.04 -5.77
CA ALA A 4 7.20 -4.42 -4.45
C ALA A 4 7.39 -5.44 -3.31
N LEU A 5 6.78 -6.62 -3.44
CA LEU A 5 6.94 -7.70 -2.46
C LEU A 5 8.41 -8.18 -2.41
N LEU A 6 9.04 -8.40 -3.56
CA LEU A 6 10.45 -8.78 -3.64
C LEU A 6 11.35 -7.75 -2.95
N LEU A 7 11.18 -6.47 -3.28
CA LEU A 7 12.01 -5.40 -2.75
C LEU A 7 11.89 -5.25 -1.24
N LEU A 8 10.68 -5.38 -0.70
CA LEU A 8 10.51 -5.38 0.75
C LEU A 8 11.16 -6.62 1.38
N LEU A 9 10.96 -7.80 0.80
CA LEU A 9 11.53 -9.03 1.35
C LEU A 9 13.06 -9.13 1.19
N VAL A 10 13.69 -8.29 0.34
CA VAL A 10 15.16 -8.12 0.32
C VAL A 10 15.65 -7.49 1.62
N GLU A 11 14.90 -6.54 2.18
CA GLU A 11 15.32 -5.81 3.37
C GLU A 11 15.20 -6.66 4.63
N GLU A 12 14.06 -7.30 4.81
CA GLU A 12 13.82 -8.21 5.94
C GLU A 12 12.60 -9.12 5.69
N PRO A 13 12.56 -10.29 6.35
CA PRO A 13 11.39 -11.15 6.44
C PRO A 13 10.16 -10.41 6.97
N ARG A 14 9.01 -10.59 6.34
CA ARG A 14 7.76 -9.93 6.74
C ARG A 14 6.55 -10.83 6.56
N ASN A 15 5.52 -10.63 7.36
CA ASN A 15 4.22 -11.23 7.12
C ASN A 15 3.42 -10.45 6.06
N GLY A 16 2.35 -11.05 5.55
CA GLY A 16 1.53 -10.44 4.48
C GLY A 16 0.93 -9.08 4.85
N TYR A 17 0.58 -8.88 6.13
CA TYR A 17 0.01 -7.62 6.60
C TYR A 17 1.06 -6.49 6.65
N GLN A 18 2.26 -6.79 7.16
CA GLN A 18 3.39 -5.85 7.16
C GLN A 18 3.76 -5.43 5.74
N LEU A 19 3.72 -6.35 4.77
CA LEU A 19 3.95 -6.03 3.35
C LEU A 19 2.88 -5.06 2.81
N ILE A 20 1.60 -5.27 3.14
CA ILE A 20 0.52 -4.36 2.76
C ILE A 20 0.71 -2.97 3.37
N GLU A 21 1.03 -2.90 4.66
CA GLU A 21 1.26 -1.63 5.36
C GLU A 21 2.45 -0.88 4.81
N GLU A 22 3.56 -1.56 4.56
CA GLU A 22 4.80 -0.95 4.12
C GLU A 22 4.70 -0.46 2.67
N ILE A 23 4.00 -1.20 1.80
CA ILE A 23 3.65 -0.73 0.46
C ILE A 23 2.76 0.53 0.53
N GLY A 24 1.75 0.52 1.41
CA GLY A 24 0.91 1.69 1.66
C GLY A 24 1.70 2.89 2.15
N ARG A 25 2.59 2.68 3.11
CA ARG A 25 3.41 3.73 3.73
C ARG A 25 4.38 4.36 2.71
N ARG A 26 5.10 3.53 1.96
CA ARG A 26 6.12 4.00 0.98
C ARG A 26 5.51 4.63 -0.26
N SER A 27 4.28 4.28 -0.60
CA SER A 27 3.53 4.96 -1.64
C SER A 27 2.86 6.25 -1.17
N GLY A 28 3.10 6.70 0.08
CA GLY A 28 2.42 7.88 0.63
C GLY A 28 0.90 7.69 0.75
N GLY A 29 0.44 6.44 0.87
CA GLY A 29 -0.97 6.07 0.90
C GLY A 29 -1.63 5.91 -0.48
N VAL A 30 -0.92 6.21 -1.58
CA VAL A 30 -1.43 6.16 -2.96
C VAL A 30 -1.75 4.73 -3.39
N TRP A 31 -0.97 3.75 -2.90
CA TRP A 31 -1.15 2.35 -3.23
C TRP A 31 -1.06 1.49 -1.97
N ARG A 32 -2.22 1.09 -1.44
CA ARG A 32 -2.32 0.08 -0.39
C ARG A 32 -3.04 -1.15 -0.95
N PRO A 33 -2.32 -2.23 -1.27
CA PRO A 33 -2.95 -3.38 -1.89
C PRO A 33 -3.84 -4.14 -0.92
N SER A 34 -4.89 -4.76 -1.44
CA SER A 34 -5.81 -5.56 -0.62
C SER A 34 -5.18 -6.92 -0.25
N PRO A 35 -5.58 -7.54 0.87
CA PRO A 35 -5.26 -8.93 1.17
C PRO A 35 -5.50 -9.87 -0.01
N GLY A 36 -6.64 -9.72 -0.70
CA GLY A 36 -7.00 -10.53 -1.88
C GLY A 36 -6.10 -10.35 -3.10
N SER A 37 -5.22 -9.35 -3.11
CA SER A 37 -4.19 -9.18 -4.15
C SER A 37 -2.79 -9.62 -3.69
N VAL A 38 -2.49 -9.48 -2.40
CA VAL A 38 -1.16 -9.80 -1.85
C VAL A 38 -1.01 -11.30 -1.59
N TYR A 39 -1.97 -11.95 -0.95
CA TYR A 39 -1.83 -13.36 -0.59
C TYR A 39 -1.77 -14.28 -1.81
N PRO A 40 -2.58 -14.09 -2.87
CA PRO A 40 -2.41 -14.87 -4.10
C PRO A 40 -1.06 -14.62 -4.79
N ALA A 41 -0.55 -13.39 -4.74
CA ALA A 41 0.76 -13.07 -5.31
C ALA A 41 1.91 -13.74 -4.52
N LEU A 42 1.80 -13.79 -3.19
CA LEU A 42 2.76 -14.51 -2.32
C LEU A 42 2.72 -16.01 -2.56
N GLN A 43 1.52 -16.60 -2.67
CA GLN A 43 1.36 -18.01 -3.02
C GLN A 43 2.04 -18.32 -4.36
N GLN A 44 1.77 -17.52 -5.39
CA GLN A 44 2.40 -17.71 -6.70
C GLN A 44 3.93 -17.56 -6.64
N MET A 45 4.46 -16.66 -5.80
CA MET A 45 5.90 -16.51 -5.61
C MET A 45 6.51 -17.71 -4.86
N GLU A 46 5.76 -18.31 -3.93
CA GLU A 46 6.16 -19.53 -3.21
C GLU A 46 6.16 -20.75 -4.15
N ASP A 47 5.13 -20.88 -4.98
CA ASP A 47 5.03 -21.93 -6.02
C ASP A 47 6.16 -21.82 -7.05
N GLU A 48 6.60 -20.59 -7.36
CA GLU A 48 7.78 -20.33 -8.21
C GLU A 48 9.13 -20.50 -7.49
N GLY A 49 9.14 -20.80 -6.19
CA GLY A 49 10.36 -20.97 -5.41
C GLY A 49 11.13 -19.68 -5.13
N LEU A 50 10.48 -18.51 -5.22
CA LEU A 50 11.09 -17.20 -4.96
C LEU A 50 11.03 -16.81 -3.48
N VAL A 51 10.04 -17.32 -2.77
CA VAL A 51 9.87 -17.11 -1.33
C VAL A 51 9.57 -18.42 -0.63
N THR A 52 9.82 -18.46 0.68
CA THR A 52 9.30 -19.49 1.58
C THR A 52 8.45 -18.85 2.66
N GLY A 53 7.35 -19.49 3.04
CA GLY A 53 6.51 -19.09 4.16
C GLY A 53 6.70 -20.00 5.37
N GLU A 54 6.95 -19.41 6.53
CA GLU A 54 7.03 -20.12 7.82
C GLU A 54 5.87 -19.68 8.71
N GLU A 55 5.13 -20.64 9.29
CA GLU A 55 4.10 -20.36 10.29
C GLU A 55 4.74 -20.14 11.67
N GLY A 56 4.41 -19.01 12.31
CA GLY A 56 4.91 -18.69 13.64
C GLY A 56 4.08 -17.63 14.34
N GLY A 57 3.78 -17.84 15.63
CA GLY A 57 3.13 -16.83 16.47
C GLY A 57 1.76 -16.34 15.94
N GLY A 58 1.01 -17.20 15.24
CA GLY A 58 -0.30 -16.85 14.67
C GLY A 58 -0.27 -16.11 13.33
N SER A 59 0.89 -15.95 12.70
CA SER A 59 1.00 -15.39 11.34
C SER A 59 2.03 -16.14 10.49
N ARG A 60 1.90 -16.06 9.15
CA ARG A 60 2.87 -16.61 8.22
C ARG A 60 3.88 -15.54 7.81
N THR A 61 5.16 -15.79 8.07
CA THR A 61 6.27 -14.90 7.71
C THR A 61 6.92 -15.38 6.43
N TYR A 62 7.14 -14.48 5.48
CA TYR A 62 7.74 -14.79 4.19
C TYR A 62 9.21 -14.35 4.16
N ARG A 63 10.06 -15.15 3.52
CA ARG A 63 11.48 -14.87 3.28
C ARG A 63 11.84 -15.12 1.82
N LEU A 64 12.78 -14.37 1.26
CA LEU A 64 13.32 -14.69 -0.06
C LEU A 64 14.18 -15.95 -0.02
N THR A 65 14.03 -16.79 -1.02
CA THR A 65 15.01 -17.81 -1.38
C THR A 65 16.23 -17.16 -2.03
N GLU A 66 17.26 -17.96 -2.31
CA GLU A 66 18.41 -17.48 -3.09
C GLU A 66 18.01 -17.02 -4.49
N GLU A 67 17.11 -17.77 -5.14
CA GLU A 67 16.56 -17.39 -6.45
C GLU A 67 15.71 -16.12 -6.37
N GLY A 68 14.93 -15.96 -5.30
CA GLY A 68 14.20 -14.72 -5.03
C GLY A 68 15.11 -13.51 -4.87
N ARG A 69 16.23 -13.65 -4.17
CA ARG A 69 17.26 -12.59 -4.01
C ARG A 69 17.90 -12.22 -5.35
N ARG A 70 18.29 -13.23 -6.15
CA ARG A 70 18.86 -13.03 -7.48
C ARG A 70 17.91 -12.23 -8.37
N ARG A 71 16.63 -12.61 -8.41
CA ARG A 71 15.60 -11.91 -9.21
C ARG A 71 15.30 -10.50 -8.71
N ALA A 72 15.47 -10.24 -7.41
CA ALA A 72 15.34 -8.89 -6.87
C ALA A 72 16.53 -8.01 -7.28
N GLY A 73 17.75 -8.54 -7.29
CA GLY A 73 18.97 -7.83 -7.67
C GLY A 73 19.08 -7.44 -9.15
N GLU A 74 18.33 -8.09 -10.04
CA GLU A 74 18.28 -7.76 -11.48
C GLU A 74 17.50 -6.46 -11.78
N ARG A 75 16.79 -5.87 -10.80
CA ARG A 75 16.00 -4.66 -10.99
C ARG A 75 16.70 -3.45 -10.36
N ALA A 76 17.22 -2.56 -11.20
CA ALA A 76 18.06 -1.43 -10.81
C ALA A 76 17.31 -0.26 -10.12
N GLU A 77 15.98 -0.18 -10.20
CA GLU A 77 15.19 0.95 -9.65
C GLU A 77 14.00 0.45 -8.81
N PRO A 78 14.08 0.50 -7.47
CA PRO A 78 13.14 -0.19 -6.58
C PRO A 78 11.68 0.29 -6.70
N TRP A 79 11.42 1.60 -6.63
CA TRP A 79 10.04 2.09 -6.46
C TRP A 79 9.45 2.76 -7.70
N ALA A 80 10.28 3.22 -8.63
CA ALA A 80 9.81 3.86 -9.86
C ALA A 80 8.99 2.89 -10.75
N ASP A 81 9.41 1.62 -10.85
CA ASP A 81 8.67 0.60 -11.61
C ASP A 81 7.42 0.10 -10.89
N VAL A 82 7.42 0.14 -9.56
CA VAL A 82 6.25 -0.23 -8.75
C VAL A 82 5.11 0.75 -8.99
N ALA A 83 5.41 2.05 -9.11
CA ALA A 83 4.43 3.08 -9.44
C ALA A 83 3.73 2.85 -10.79
N ARG A 84 4.41 2.21 -11.75
CA ARG A 84 3.85 1.90 -13.09
C ARG A 84 2.87 0.72 -13.11
N CYS A 85 2.82 -0.08 -12.05
CA CYS A 85 1.94 -1.26 -11.94
C CYS A 85 0.55 -0.93 -11.32
N ILE A 86 0.23 0.36 -11.17
CA ILE A 86 -1.04 0.84 -10.61
C ILE A 86 -2.09 0.89 -11.75
N PRO A 87 -3.29 0.28 -11.61
CA PRO A 87 -4.30 0.24 -12.68
C PRO A 87 -4.88 1.62 -13.04
N GLN A 88 -4.93 1.95 -14.34
CA GLN A 88 -5.15 3.31 -14.88
C GLN A 88 -6.53 3.95 -14.62
N ASP A 89 -7.56 3.16 -14.38
CA ASP A 89 -8.96 3.59 -14.28
C ASP A 89 -9.34 4.25 -12.95
N ARG A 90 -8.47 4.16 -11.93
CA ARG A 90 -8.63 4.89 -10.65
C ARG A 90 -7.51 5.89 -10.39
N ASP A 91 -6.74 6.25 -11.41
CA ASP A 91 -5.55 7.10 -11.26
C ASP A 91 -5.89 8.52 -10.80
N GLU A 92 -6.96 9.12 -11.32
CA GLU A 92 -7.37 10.46 -10.89
C GLU A 92 -7.87 10.46 -9.44
N LEU A 93 -8.75 9.52 -9.08
CA LEU A 93 -9.21 9.37 -7.69
C LEU A 93 -8.04 9.11 -6.72
N ARG A 94 -7.02 8.36 -7.17
CA ARG A 94 -5.79 8.13 -6.40
C ARG A 94 -4.93 9.38 -6.28
N LEU A 95 -4.78 10.16 -7.35
CA LEU A 95 -4.03 11.41 -7.34
C LEU A 95 -4.68 12.41 -6.38
N LEU A 96 -6.00 12.55 -6.45
CA LEU A 96 -6.79 13.40 -5.56
C LEU A 96 -6.70 12.92 -4.10
N TRP A 97 -6.70 11.61 -3.86
CA TRP A 97 -6.48 11.07 -2.52
C TRP A 97 -5.07 11.38 -1.97
N GLY A 98 -4.04 11.26 -2.80
CA GLY A 98 -2.67 11.62 -2.44
C GLY A 98 -2.53 13.09 -2.04
N GLN A 99 -3.08 14.00 -2.85
CA GLN A 99 -3.10 15.45 -2.57
C GLN A 99 -3.86 15.77 -1.27
N LEU A 100 -5.00 15.11 -1.05
CA LEU A 100 -5.76 15.27 0.19
C LEU A 100 -4.97 14.79 1.42
N ASN A 101 -4.25 13.68 1.31
CA ASN A 101 -3.41 13.15 2.38
C ASN A 101 -2.23 14.09 2.70
N GLU A 102 -1.58 14.66 1.68
CA GLU A 102 -0.52 15.65 1.85
C GLU A 102 -1.02 16.89 2.60
N ALA A 103 -2.17 17.44 2.19
CA ALA A 103 -2.80 18.55 2.89
C ALA A 103 -3.13 18.21 4.35
N PHE A 104 -3.54 16.98 4.63
CA PHE A 104 -3.84 16.51 5.98
C PHE A 104 -2.57 16.38 6.85
N LEU A 105 -1.48 15.88 6.30
CA LEU A 105 -0.19 15.83 7.01
C LEU A 105 0.36 17.24 7.30
N HIS A 106 0.21 18.18 6.38
CA HIS A 106 0.57 19.58 6.58
C HIS A 106 -0.28 20.22 7.70
N LEU A 107 -1.58 19.93 7.75
CA LEU A 107 -2.46 20.39 8.81
C LEU A 107 -1.99 19.94 10.20
N PHE A 108 -1.51 18.70 10.36
CA PHE A 108 -0.97 18.24 11.65
C PHE A 108 0.30 18.97 12.09
N GLN A 109 1.10 19.46 11.16
CA GLN A 109 2.39 20.09 11.47
C GLN A 109 2.25 21.58 11.76
N VAL A 110 1.32 22.27 11.10
CA VAL A 110 1.34 23.75 11.02
C VAL A 110 0.02 24.41 11.42
N ALA A 111 -1.07 23.66 11.62
CA ALA A 111 -2.38 24.28 11.81
C ALA A 111 -2.62 24.87 13.20
N ASP A 112 -3.34 26.00 13.22
CA ASP A 112 -3.91 26.59 14.43
C ASP A 112 -5.26 25.96 14.83
N ASP A 113 -5.75 26.32 16.03
CA ASP A 113 -6.99 25.75 16.59
C ASP A 113 -8.22 26.01 15.71
N ASP A 114 -8.31 27.18 15.07
CA ASP A 114 -9.43 27.53 14.20
C ASP A 114 -9.39 26.71 12.91
N GLN A 115 -8.21 26.55 12.32
CA GLN A 115 -7.98 25.68 11.15
C GLN A 115 -8.29 24.22 11.46
N VAL A 116 -7.96 23.72 12.66
CA VAL A 116 -8.32 22.37 13.10
C VAL A 116 -9.84 22.20 13.20
N VAL A 117 -10.56 23.19 13.73
CA VAL A 117 -12.03 23.17 13.80
C VAL A 117 -12.65 23.15 12.39
N GLN A 118 -12.13 23.97 11.47
CA GLN A 118 -12.60 24.01 10.09
C GLN A 118 -12.36 22.67 9.37
N ALA A 119 -11.17 22.08 9.50
CA ALA A 119 -10.85 20.79 8.91
C ALA A 119 -11.74 19.65 9.43
N LYS A 120 -12.04 19.63 10.73
CA LYS A 120 -12.98 18.66 11.32
C LYS A 120 -14.37 18.76 10.71
N ARG A 121 -14.86 19.98 10.42
CA ARG A 121 -16.16 20.18 9.76
C ARG A 121 -16.12 19.67 8.31
N LEU A 122 -15.07 19.98 7.58
CA LEU A 122 -14.89 19.54 6.20
C LEU A 122 -14.86 18.01 6.11
N LEU A 123 -14.06 17.34 6.93
CA LEU A 123 -13.95 15.88 6.96
C LEU A 123 -15.30 15.20 7.25
N LYS A 124 -16.10 15.74 8.17
CA LYS A 124 -17.44 15.23 8.45
C LYS A 124 -18.35 15.30 7.22
N LYS A 125 -18.32 16.43 6.51
CA LYS A 125 -19.10 16.64 5.28
C LYS A 125 -18.65 15.72 4.16
N THR A 126 -17.34 15.60 3.93
CA THR A 126 -16.77 14.70 2.93
C THR A 126 -17.15 13.25 3.20
N ARG A 127 -17.04 12.79 4.46
CA ARG A 127 -17.46 11.44 4.86
C ARG A 127 -18.94 11.18 4.52
N GLN A 128 -19.83 12.11 4.84
CA GLN A 128 -21.26 11.98 4.52
C GLN A 128 -21.49 11.90 3.01
N ALA A 129 -20.85 12.76 2.23
CA ALA A 129 -20.96 12.74 0.78
C ALA A 129 -20.47 11.42 0.16
N MET A 130 -19.37 10.85 0.67
CA MET A 130 -18.89 9.55 0.20
C MET A 130 -19.89 8.42 0.51
N PHE A 131 -20.52 8.41 1.69
CA PHE A 131 -21.57 7.43 1.99
C PHE A 131 -22.80 7.58 1.10
N MET A 132 -23.19 8.81 0.75
CA MET A 132 -24.28 9.06 -0.19
C MET A 132 -23.98 8.48 -1.58
N ILE A 133 -22.79 8.74 -2.12
CA ILE A 133 -22.35 8.17 -3.41
C ILE A 133 -22.42 6.64 -3.40
N LEU A 134 -22.02 6.01 -2.29
CA LEU A 134 -22.07 4.55 -2.14
C LEU A 134 -23.48 3.99 -1.90
N SER A 135 -24.46 4.85 -1.60
CA SER A 135 -25.86 4.47 -1.33
C SER A 135 -26.79 4.75 -2.50
N GLU A 136 -26.35 5.50 -3.52
CA GLU A 136 -27.14 5.84 -4.71
C GLU A 136 -27.16 4.73 -5.78
N ASP A 137 -26.36 3.67 -5.62
CA ASP A 137 -26.49 2.43 -6.39
C ASP A 137 -27.32 1.40 -5.59
N GLY A 138 -28.64 1.40 -5.83
CA GLY A 138 -29.61 0.42 -5.33
C GLY A 138 -30.76 0.23 -6.31
#